data_AF-A0AAU7ZNC0-F1
#
_entry.id   AF-A0AAU7ZNC0-F1
#
_cell.length_a   1.000
_cell.length_b   1.000
_cell.length_c   1.000
_cell.angle_alpha   90.00
_cell.angle_beta   90.00
_cell.angle_gamma   90.00
#
_symmetry.space_group_name_H-M   'P 1'
#
loop_
_entity.id
_entity.type
_entity.pdbx_description
1 polymer ?
#
loop_
_entity_poly.entity_id
_entity_poly.type
_entity_poly.pdbx_seq_one_letter_code
_entity_poly.pdbx_strand_id
1 'polypeptide(L)'
;MKLLAKFNILLILLFGVGLLFVSRLSRGFLEENAREQTLQQAKLMLSSARSTRDYTEQELDPLLETTPESTKRFLPQSIPFYAATVTFNHLRKDYPDYTYKEAALNPTNPRDRADQWEADIIDYFRNHPDKKQLVGERQTATGTSISLSQPITTNKSCLVCHGSAATAPPTEILTYGSANGFGWTLNEIIGAQIVSVPTAVAEGIASRLYHTLLIYISATFLATLAVIDLGLYFIVIRPVRRLAAIADLISNGDLDQPEFTYKGKDEIAEVTASFNRMYVSLKKAIQMLDR
;
A
#
# COMPACT_ATOMS: atom_id res chain seq x y z
N MET A 1 -6.18 45.48 -3.38
CA MET A 1 -5.80 44.26 -4.14
C MET A 1 -6.62 44.18 -5.42
N LYS A 2 -5.98 43.89 -6.57
CA LYS A 2 -6.67 43.68 -7.87
C LYS A 2 -7.66 42.51 -7.75
N LEU A 3 -8.78 42.55 -8.49
CA LEU A 3 -9.86 41.53 -8.45
C LEU A 3 -9.33 40.09 -8.56
N LEU A 4 -8.41 39.86 -9.49
CA LEU A 4 -7.76 38.55 -9.72
C LEU A 4 -7.01 38.04 -8.49
N ALA A 5 -6.35 38.91 -7.73
CA ALA A 5 -5.64 38.51 -6.51
C ALA A 5 -6.61 38.06 -5.40
N LYS A 6 -7.75 38.76 -5.23
CA LYS A 6 -8.79 38.35 -4.27
C LYS A 6 -9.34 36.96 -4.63
N PHE A 7 -9.60 36.76 -5.91
CA PHE A 7 -10.13 35.50 -6.44
C PHE A 7 -9.13 34.34 -6.27
N ASN A 8 -7.86 34.55 -6.61
CA ASN A 8 -6.83 33.52 -6.46
C ASN A 8 -6.54 33.16 -5.02
N ILE A 9 -6.59 34.11 -4.07
CA ILE A 9 -6.46 33.80 -2.65
C ILE A 9 -7.57 32.83 -2.21
N LEU A 10 -8.82 33.10 -2.59
CA LEU A 10 -9.95 32.22 -2.25
C LEU A 10 -9.80 30.84 -2.87
N LEU A 11 -9.41 30.74 -4.15
CA LEU A 11 -9.18 29.45 -4.80
C LEU A 11 -8.03 28.69 -4.15
N ILE A 12 -6.88 29.31 -3.92
CA ILE A 12 -5.72 28.66 -3.29
C ILE A 12 -6.09 28.14 -1.90
N LEU A 13 -6.88 28.89 -1.12
CA LEU A 13 -7.36 28.42 0.18
C LEU A 13 -8.28 27.20 0.04
N LEU A 14 -9.28 27.28 -0.84
CA LEU A 14 -10.22 26.17 -1.08
C LEU A 14 -9.49 24.90 -1.52
N PHE A 15 -8.63 25.01 -2.52
CA PHE A 15 -7.86 23.90 -3.05
C PHE A 15 -6.80 23.41 -2.07
N GLY A 16 -6.18 24.30 -1.29
CA GLY A 16 -5.25 23.92 -0.23
C GLY A 16 -5.92 23.07 0.85
N VAL A 17 -7.13 23.46 1.27
CA VAL A 17 -7.94 22.65 2.20
C VAL A 17 -8.32 21.31 1.58
N GLY A 18 -8.75 21.30 0.32
CA GLY A 18 -9.07 20.06 -0.41
C GLY A 18 -7.87 19.12 -0.54
N LEU A 19 -6.70 19.66 -0.90
CA LEU A 19 -5.45 18.88 -1.02
C LEU A 19 -5.02 18.30 0.32
N LEU A 20 -5.12 19.08 1.41
CA LEU A 20 -4.81 18.60 2.75
C LEU A 20 -5.77 17.48 3.20
N PHE A 21 -7.05 17.61 2.88
CA PHE A 21 -8.05 16.59 3.15
C PHE A 21 -7.76 15.29 2.39
N VAL A 22 -7.53 15.36 1.07
CA VAL A 22 -7.20 14.20 0.24
C VAL A 22 -5.86 13.58 0.66
N SER A 23 -4.87 14.39 0.99
CA SER A 23 -3.57 13.94 1.50
C SER A 23 -3.75 13.10 2.77
N ARG A 24 -4.52 13.57 3.76
CA ARG A 24 -4.76 12.80 4.98
C ARG A 24 -5.51 11.50 4.74
N LEU A 25 -6.57 11.53 3.94
CA LEU A 25 -7.37 10.34 3.65
C LEU A 25 -6.59 9.29 2.85
N SER A 26 -5.88 9.73 1.81
CA SER A 26 -5.16 8.82 0.92
C SER A 26 -3.98 8.15 1.62
N ARG A 27 -3.31 8.85 2.56
CA ARG A 27 -2.21 8.27 3.32
C ARG A 27 -2.62 7.03 4.12
N GLY A 28 -3.64 7.16 4.97
CA GLY A 28 -4.10 6.03 5.79
C GLY A 28 -4.65 4.89 4.95
N PHE A 29 -5.39 5.21 3.89
CA PHE A 29 -5.90 4.20 2.95
C PHE A 29 -4.77 3.42 2.26
N LEU A 30 -3.71 4.10 1.80
CA LEU A 30 -2.58 3.46 1.12
C LEU A 30 -1.70 2.65 2.08
N GLU A 31 -1.50 3.12 3.31
CA GLU A 31 -0.76 2.40 4.36
C GLU A 31 -1.49 1.11 4.75
N GLU A 32 -2.82 1.15 4.97
CA GLU A 32 -3.61 -0.05 5.29
C GLU A 32 -3.62 -1.04 4.12
N ASN A 33 -3.77 -0.56 2.89
CA ASN A 33 -3.68 -1.42 1.70
C ASN A 33 -2.32 -2.09 1.56
N ALA A 34 -1.22 -1.38 1.85
CA ALA A 34 0.12 -1.97 1.83
C ALA A 34 0.26 -3.09 2.86
N ARG A 35 -0.30 -2.89 4.06
CA ARG A 35 -0.33 -3.90 5.12
C ARG A 35 -1.13 -5.13 4.71
N GLU A 36 -2.34 -4.94 4.18
CA GLU A 36 -3.18 -6.05 3.69
C GLU A 36 -2.52 -6.82 2.54
N GLN A 37 -1.87 -6.12 1.60
CA GLN A 37 -1.11 -6.75 0.51
C GLN A 37 0.03 -7.61 1.05
N THR A 38 0.79 -7.10 2.03
CA THR A 38 1.88 -7.85 2.67
C THR A 38 1.35 -9.11 3.36
N LEU A 39 0.22 -9.00 4.06
CA LEU A 39 -0.44 -10.15 4.70
C LEU A 39 -0.95 -11.17 3.68
N GLN A 40 -1.51 -10.73 2.54
CA GLN A 40 -1.92 -11.61 1.44
C GLN A 40 -0.73 -12.36 0.83
N GLN A 41 0.41 -11.69 0.66
CA GLN A 41 1.66 -12.34 0.23
C GLN A 41 2.09 -13.42 1.23
N ALA A 42 2.09 -13.11 2.53
CA ALA A 42 2.42 -14.07 3.57
C ALA A 42 1.49 -15.30 3.54
N LYS A 43 0.19 -15.09 3.35
CA LYS A 43 -0.80 -16.18 3.20
C LYS A 43 -0.51 -17.03 1.98
N LEU A 44 -0.26 -16.43 0.82
CA LEU A 44 0.06 -17.15 -0.41
C LEU A 44 1.34 -17.98 -0.27
N MET A 45 2.36 -17.43 0.37
CA MET A 45 3.62 -18.12 0.63
C MET A 45 3.45 -19.30 1.58
N LEU A 46 2.67 -19.13 2.65
CA LEU A 46 2.35 -20.21 3.58
C LEU A 46 1.53 -21.31 2.90
N SER A 47 0.53 -20.93 2.10
CA SER A 47 -0.25 -21.85 1.28
C SER A 47 0.62 -22.60 0.28
N SER A 48 1.58 -21.93 -0.37
CA SER A 48 2.52 -22.58 -1.29
C SER A 48 3.42 -23.58 -0.58
N ALA A 49 3.97 -23.23 0.58
CA ALA A 49 4.76 -24.15 1.40
C ALA A 49 3.92 -25.38 1.81
N ARG A 50 2.67 -25.16 2.22
CA ARG A 50 1.73 -26.25 2.51
C ARG A 50 1.44 -27.12 1.28
N SER A 51 1.23 -26.54 0.11
CA SER A 51 1.04 -27.32 -1.13
C SER A 51 2.27 -28.17 -1.45
N THR A 52 3.49 -27.68 -1.21
CA THR A 52 4.72 -28.49 -1.33
C THR A 52 4.73 -29.64 -0.34
N ARG A 53 4.28 -29.42 0.91
CA ARG A 53 4.14 -30.49 1.90
C ARG A 53 3.14 -31.55 1.43
N ASP A 54 1.94 -31.11 1.06
CA ASP A 54 0.85 -32.01 0.66
C ASP A 54 1.26 -32.86 -0.55
N TYR A 55 1.92 -32.27 -1.55
CA TYR A 55 2.49 -33.02 -2.69
C TYR A 55 3.55 -34.03 -2.28
N THR A 56 4.45 -33.63 -1.36
CA THR A 56 5.51 -34.51 -0.88
C THR A 56 4.93 -35.71 -0.13
N GLU A 57 3.97 -35.48 0.76
CA GLU A 57 3.32 -36.53 1.55
C GLU A 57 2.46 -37.47 0.69
N GLN A 58 1.67 -36.92 -0.23
CA GLN A 58 0.68 -37.70 -0.98
C GLN A 58 1.25 -38.42 -2.21
N GLU A 59 2.27 -37.84 -2.84
CA GLU A 59 2.79 -38.35 -4.12
C GLU A 59 4.25 -38.81 -4.04
N LEU A 60 5.14 -38.06 -3.37
CA LEU A 60 6.57 -38.40 -3.38
C LEU A 60 6.95 -39.44 -2.33
N ASP A 61 6.47 -39.31 -1.11
CA ASP A 61 6.83 -40.18 0.02
C ASP A 61 6.55 -41.67 -0.30
N PRO A 62 5.35 -42.06 -0.80
CA PRO A 62 5.09 -43.47 -1.15
C PRO A 62 6.02 -44.02 -2.23
N LEU A 63 6.51 -43.17 -3.13
CA LEU A 63 7.44 -43.58 -4.18
C LEU A 63 8.87 -43.71 -3.64
N LEU A 64 9.30 -42.78 -2.79
CA LEU A 64 10.65 -42.75 -2.24
C LEU A 64 10.89 -43.85 -1.21
N GLU A 65 9.90 -44.15 -0.37
CA GLU A 65 10.00 -45.22 0.62
C GLU A 65 10.23 -46.60 -0.03
N THR A 66 9.70 -46.83 -1.23
CA THR A 66 9.88 -48.11 -1.96
C THR A 66 11.23 -48.25 -2.65
N THR A 67 12.07 -47.21 -2.67
CA THR A 67 13.36 -47.26 -3.35
C THR A 67 14.39 -48.07 -2.54
N PRO A 68 15.35 -48.77 -3.20
CA PRO A 68 16.43 -49.44 -2.48
C PRO A 68 17.28 -48.50 -1.60
N GLU A 69 17.32 -47.20 -1.93
CA GLU A 69 18.11 -46.21 -1.19
C GLU A 69 17.48 -45.83 0.15
N SER A 70 16.16 -45.87 0.30
CA SER A 70 15.46 -45.57 1.57
C SER A 70 15.89 -46.50 2.71
N THR A 71 16.25 -47.75 2.37
CA THR A 71 16.74 -48.75 3.33
C THR A 71 18.20 -48.53 3.73
N LYS A 72 18.99 -47.86 2.90
CA LYS A 72 20.43 -47.66 3.12
C LYS A 72 20.75 -46.36 3.84
N ARG A 73 19.98 -45.30 3.56
CA ARG A 73 20.20 -43.96 4.12
C ARG A 73 18.88 -43.22 4.27
N PHE A 74 18.86 -42.25 5.16
CA PHE A 74 17.70 -41.38 5.29
C PHE A 74 17.57 -40.52 4.02
N LEU A 75 16.35 -40.38 3.53
CA LEU A 75 16.00 -39.55 2.38
C LEU A 75 15.19 -38.35 2.87
N PRO A 76 15.83 -37.22 3.22
CA PRO A 76 15.09 -36.03 3.66
C PRO A 76 14.04 -35.56 2.66
N GLN A 77 14.20 -35.88 1.38
CA GLN A 77 13.27 -35.55 0.29
C GLN A 77 11.88 -36.16 0.48
N SER A 78 11.74 -37.23 1.26
CA SER A 78 10.44 -37.82 1.57
C SER A 78 9.71 -37.10 2.70
N ILE A 79 10.41 -36.22 3.44
CA ILE A 79 9.85 -35.48 4.57
C ILE A 79 9.18 -34.18 4.07
N PRO A 80 7.86 -34.00 4.25
CA PRO A 80 7.13 -32.84 3.73
C PRO A 80 7.70 -31.48 4.19
N PHE A 81 8.09 -31.40 5.46
CA PHE A 81 8.72 -30.19 6.04
C PHE A 81 10.04 -29.84 5.34
N TYR A 82 10.88 -30.84 5.07
CA TYR A 82 12.17 -30.62 4.42
C TYR A 82 11.97 -30.07 3.01
N ALA A 83 11.04 -30.64 2.24
CA ALA A 83 10.73 -30.19 0.89
C ALA A 83 10.26 -28.73 0.86
N ALA A 84 9.34 -28.35 1.76
CA ALA A 84 8.86 -26.97 1.87
C ALA A 84 10.00 -25.99 2.23
N THR A 85 10.81 -26.32 3.23
CA THR A 85 11.93 -25.47 3.67
C THR A 85 13.00 -25.32 2.59
N VAL A 86 13.40 -26.41 1.93
CA VAL A 86 14.43 -26.36 0.88
C VAL A 86 13.93 -25.59 -0.34
N THR A 87 12.70 -25.85 -0.79
CA THR A 87 12.08 -25.11 -1.91
C THR A 87 12.04 -23.61 -1.61
N PHE A 88 11.68 -23.25 -0.39
CA PHE A 88 11.66 -21.85 0.01
C PHE A 88 13.07 -21.24 0.12
N ASN A 89 14.08 -22.01 0.53
CA ASN A 89 15.46 -21.54 0.50
C ASN A 89 15.97 -21.25 -0.92
N HIS A 90 15.41 -21.89 -1.96
CA HIS A 90 15.67 -21.48 -3.34
C HIS A 90 15.03 -20.12 -3.66
N LEU A 91 13.79 -19.87 -3.23
CA LEU A 91 13.13 -18.57 -3.36
C LEU A 91 13.94 -17.45 -2.70
N ARG A 92 14.55 -17.72 -1.55
CA ARG A 92 15.36 -16.75 -0.80
C ARG A 92 16.60 -16.24 -1.54
N LYS A 93 17.05 -16.93 -2.59
CA LYS A 93 18.16 -16.44 -3.42
C LYS A 93 17.79 -15.15 -4.14
N ASP A 94 16.55 -15.05 -4.60
CA ASP A 94 16.02 -13.87 -5.28
C ASP A 94 15.31 -12.92 -4.28
N TYR A 95 14.81 -13.46 -3.16
CA TYR A 95 14.04 -12.73 -2.14
C TYR A 95 14.61 -12.96 -0.72
N PRO A 96 15.79 -12.39 -0.39
CA PRO A 96 16.55 -12.74 0.82
C PRO A 96 15.84 -12.43 2.15
N ASP A 97 15.02 -11.37 2.15
CA ASP A 97 14.27 -10.88 3.31
C ASP A 97 12.97 -11.65 3.57
N TYR A 98 12.54 -12.47 2.61
CA TYR A 98 11.37 -13.32 2.75
C TYR A 98 11.83 -14.62 3.40
N THR A 99 11.20 -15.05 4.49
CA THR A 99 11.63 -16.28 5.17
C THR A 99 10.46 -17.20 5.44
N TYR A 100 10.73 -18.50 5.37
CA TYR A 100 9.86 -19.55 5.86
C TYR A 100 10.69 -20.49 6.70
N LYS A 101 10.18 -20.82 7.87
CA LYS A 101 10.77 -21.81 8.78
C LYS A 101 9.64 -22.56 9.45
N GLU A 102 9.78 -23.87 9.61
CA GLU A 102 9.00 -24.58 10.61
C GLU A 102 9.86 -24.72 11.85
N ALA A 103 9.61 -23.83 12.80
CA ALA A 103 10.35 -23.77 14.05
C ALA A 103 9.75 -24.78 15.03
N ALA A 104 10.58 -25.61 15.65
CA ALA A 104 10.16 -26.54 16.68
C ALA A 104 10.99 -26.38 17.95
N LEU A 105 10.39 -26.66 19.11
CA LEU A 105 11.09 -26.57 20.40
C LEU A 105 12.14 -27.69 20.55
N ASN A 106 11.82 -28.87 20.02
CA ASN A 106 12.71 -30.04 19.99
C ASN A 106 12.70 -30.68 18.58
N PRO A 107 13.41 -30.11 17.59
CA PRO A 107 13.46 -30.64 16.23
C PRO A 107 14.45 -31.81 16.09
N THR A 108 14.24 -32.69 15.11
CA THR A 108 15.25 -33.69 14.71
C THR A 108 16.52 -33.02 14.19
N ASN A 109 16.38 -32.00 13.33
CA ASN A 109 17.51 -31.24 12.81
C ASN A 109 17.69 -29.94 13.63
N PRO A 110 18.85 -29.72 14.27
CA PRO A 110 19.09 -28.52 15.09
C PRO A 110 18.92 -27.19 14.36
N ARG A 111 19.06 -27.15 13.03
CA ARG A 111 18.82 -25.96 12.20
C ARG A 111 17.39 -25.41 12.38
N ASP A 112 16.44 -26.30 12.66
CA ASP A 112 15.02 -25.99 12.71
C ASP A 112 14.56 -25.66 14.15
N ARG A 113 15.51 -25.53 15.08
CA ARG A 113 15.23 -25.17 16.48
C ARG A 113 14.68 -23.76 16.53
N ALA A 114 13.60 -23.60 17.28
CA ALA A 114 12.98 -22.31 17.49
C ALA A 114 13.95 -21.35 18.18
N ASP A 115 14.07 -20.14 17.61
CA ASP A 115 14.65 -19.01 18.31
C ASP A 115 13.67 -18.50 19.38
N GLN A 116 14.11 -17.62 20.28
CA GLN A 116 13.29 -17.16 21.41
C GLN A 116 11.92 -16.62 20.98
N TRP A 117 11.88 -15.74 19.97
CA TRP A 117 10.62 -15.16 19.48
C TRP A 117 9.72 -16.19 18.75
N GLU A 118 10.31 -17.24 18.18
CA GLU A 118 9.57 -18.33 17.55
C GLU A 118 8.99 -19.25 18.62
N ALA A 119 9.72 -19.47 19.72
CA ALA A 119 9.23 -20.19 20.88
C ALA A 119 8.02 -19.49 21.53
N ASP A 120 8.04 -18.16 21.62
CA ASP A 120 6.90 -17.37 22.11
C ASP A 120 5.63 -17.60 21.26
N ILE A 121 5.78 -17.73 19.93
CA ILE A 121 4.68 -18.05 19.01
C ILE A 121 4.16 -19.48 19.25
N ILE A 122 5.05 -20.44 19.47
CA ILE A 122 4.68 -21.83 19.76
C ILE A 122 3.92 -21.91 21.09
N ASP A 123 4.41 -21.21 22.11
CA ASP A 123 3.77 -21.15 23.43
C ASP A 123 2.42 -20.41 23.37
N TYR A 124 2.28 -19.38 22.53
CA TYR A 124 0.99 -18.76 22.27
C TYR A 124 -0.04 -19.79 21.78
N PHE A 125 0.32 -20.64 20.81
CA PHE A 125 -0.58 -21.69 20.31
C PHE A 125 -0.85 -22.79 21.34
N ARG A 126 0.14 -23.16 22.16
CA ARG A 126 -0.06 -24.10 23.28
C ARG A 126 -1.08 -23.59 24.29
N ASN A 127 -1.06 -22.28 24.56
CA ASN A 127 -2.01 -21.62 25.46
C ASN A 127 -3.37 -21.32 24.81
N HIS A 128 -3.45 -21.35 23.49
CA HIS A 128 -4.67 -21.06 22.72
C HIS A 128 -4.89 -22.10 21.61
N PRO A 129 -5.21 -23.35 21.94
CA PRO A 129 -5.29 -24.45 20.98
C PRO A 129 -6.41 -24.29 19.93
N ASP A 130 -7.38 -23.39 20.14
CA ASP A 130 -8.41 -23.04 19.16
C ASP A 130 -7.88 -22.12 18.04
N LYS A 131 -6.74 -21.44 18.27
CA LYS A 131 -6.16 -20.50 17.32
C LYS A 131 -5.36 -21.25 16.26
N LYS A 132 -5.80 -21.10 15.02
CA LYS A 132 -5.16 -21.72 13.84
C LYS A 132 -4.12 -20.83 13.20
N GLN A 133 -4.08 -19.55 13.54
CA GLN A 133 -3.20 -18.57 12.93
C GLN A 133 -2.87 -17.46 13.92
N LEU A 134 -1.64 -16.94 13.80
CA LEU A 134 -1.19 -15.74 14.49
C LEU A 134 -0.54 -14.82 13.46
N VAL A 135 -0.90 -13.54 13.50
CA VAL A 135 -0.24 -12.47 12.73
C VAL A 135 0.52 -11.62 13.72
N GLY A 136 1.80 -11.38 13.46
CA GLY A 136 2.66 -10.52 14.25
C GLY A 136 3.39 -9.53 13.37
N GLU A 137 3.89 -8.46 13.98
CA GLU A 137 4.79 -7.50 13.34
C GLU A 137 6.05 -7.41 14.19
N ARG A 138 7.21 -7.43 13.55
CA ARG A 138 8.51 -7.38 14.22
C ARG A 138 9.49 -6.48 13.48
N GLN A 139 10.36 -5.83 14.25
CA GLN A 139 11.53 -5.17 13.69
C GLN A 139 12.61 -6.20 13.39
N THR A 140 13.17 -6.16 12.20
CA THR A 140 14.29 -7.01 11.76
C THR A 140 15.46 -6.13 11.33
N ALA A 141 16.62 -6.74 11.08
CA ALA A 141 17.79 -6.02 10.59
C ALA A 141 17.54 -5.29 9.25
N THR A 142 16.58 -5.75 8.45
CA THR A 142 16.24 -5.19 7.14
C THR A 142 14.93 -4.38 7.16
N GLY A 143 14.39 -4.11 8.36
CA GLY A 143 13.20 -3.29 8.58
C GLY A 143 12.04 -4.07 9.20
N THR A 144 10.85 -3.46 9.22
CA THR A 144 9.64 -4.10 9.72
C THR A 144 9.27 -5.30 8.85
N SER A 145 8.92 -6.42 9.49
CA SER A 145 8.37 -7.59 8.82
C SER A 145 7.08 -8.02 9.49
N ILE A 146 6.11 -8.44 8.67
CA ILE A 146 4.92 -9.14 9.14
C ILE A 146 5.23 -10.63 9.19
N SER A 147 4.97 -11.25 10.33
CA SER A 147 5.02 -12.70 10.50
C SER A 147 3.62 -13.31 10.46
N LEU A 148 3.45 -14.35 9.65
CA LEU A 148 2.25 -15.18 9.62
C LEU A 148 2.59 -16.59 10.09
N SER A 149 1.92 -17.05 11.13
CA SER A 149 2.24 -18.32 11.77
C SER A 149 1.04 -19.25 11.88
N GLN A 150 1.29 -20.56 11.79
CA GLN A 150 0.32 -21.63 12.03
C GLN A 150 0.94 -22.74 12.90
N PRO A 151 0.20 -23.32 13.86
CA PRO A 151 0.74 -24.34 14.74
C PRO A 151 0.99 -25.66 13.99
N ILE A 152 2.00 -26.40 14.46
CA ILE A 152 2.26 -27.78 14.03
C ILE A 152 1.83 -28.69 15.16
N THR A 153 0.66 -29.30 14.97
CA THR A 153 0.08 -30.28 15.90
C THR A 153 0.43 -31.68 15.44
N THR A 154 0.95 -32.50 16.33
CA THR A 154 1.30 -33.89 16.05
C THR A 154 0.05 -34.75 15.85
N ASN A 155 0.15 -35.71 14.95
CA ASN A 155 -0.84 -36.75 14.72
C ASN A 155 -0.18 -38.14 14.86
N LYS A 156 -0.91 -39.21 14.53
CA LYS A 156 -0.38 -40.58 14.64
C LYS A 156 0.80 -40.85 13.71
N SER A 157 0.83 -40.29 12.50
CA SER A 157 1.95 -40.52 11.56
C SER A 157 3.23 -39.86 12.07
N CYS A 158 3.16 -38.71 12.75
CA CYS A 158 4.32 -38.10 13.38
C CYS A 158 5.04 -39.03 14.37
N LEU A 159 4.28 -39.85 15.12
CA LEU A 159 4.83 -40.70 16.18
C LEU A 159 5.56 -41.94 15.65
N VAL A 160 5.41 -42.27 14.37
CA VAL A 160 6.16 -43.36 13.72
C VAL A 160 7.66 -43.09 13.80
N CYS A 161 8.06 -41.83 13.60
CA CYS A 161 9.46 -41.40 13.66
C CYS A 161 9.79 -40.72 15.00
N HIS A 162 8.90 -39.86 15.50
CA HIS A 162 9.21 -38.97 16.64
C HIS A 162 8.71 -39.46 18.00
N GLY A 163 8.10 -40.64 18.08
CA GLY A 163 7.61 -41.20 19.34
C GLY A 163 8.76 -41.54 20.30
N SER A 164 9.63 -42.47 19.93
CA SER A 164 10.81 -42.84 20.70
C SER A 164 12.00 -43.15 19.80
N ALA A 165 13.21 -42.80 20.24
CA ALA A 165 14.43 -43.11 19.49
C ALA A 165 14.66 -44.62 19.31
N ALA A 166 14.09 -45.47 20.18
CA ALA A 166 14.23 -46.92 20.09
C ALA A 166 13.37 -47.55 18.98
N THR A 167 12.29 -46.87 18.57
CA THR A 167 11.33 -47.34 17.56
C THR A 167 11.41 -46.55 16.26
N ALA A 168 12.20 -45.48 16.23
CA ALA A 168 12.39 -44.64 15.05
C ALA A 168 13.13 -45.41 13.93
N PRO A 169 12.96 -45.01 12.66
CA PRO A 169 13.70 -45.58 11.56
C PRO A 169 15.22 -45.58 11.80
N PRO A 170 15.93 -46.71 11.65
CA PRO A 170 17.38 -46.77 11.89
C PRO A 170 18.17 -45.76 11.06
N THR A 171 17.71 -45.50 9.83
CA THR A 171 18.33 -44.52 8.92
C THR A 171 18.22 -43.09 9.42
N GLU A 172 17.13 -42.71 10.10
CA GLU A 172 16.99 -41.41 10.75
C GLU A 172 18.00 -41.26 11.89
N ILE A 173 18.08 -42.25 12.78
CA ILE A 173 19.02 -42.27 13.90
C ILE A 173 20.47 -42.21 13.42
N LEU A 174 20.81 -42.93 12.35
CA LEU A 174 22.14 -42.87 11.74
C LEU A 174 22.48 -41.47 11.20
N THR A 175 21.48 -40.70 10.77
CA THR A 175 21.68 -39.38 10.14
C THR A 175 21.68 -38.25 11.17
N TYR A 176 20.76 -38.26 12.13
CA TYR A 176 20.53 -37.16 13.08
C TYR A 176 20.84 -37.49 14.53
N GLY A 177 21.14 -38.76 14.83
CA GLY A 177 21.34 -39.24 16.19
C GLY A 177 20.03 -39.46 16.95
N SER A 178 20.14 -39.85 18.21
CA SER A 178 19.00 -40.19 19.10
C SER A 178 18.65 -39.09 20.11
N ALA A 179 19.32 -37.93 20.05
CA ALA A 179 19.28 -36.92 21.11
C ALA A 179 18.11 -35.92 20.99
N ASN A 180 17.65 -35.59 19.78
CA ASN A 180 16.61 -34.58 19.55
C ASN A 180 15.50 -35.13 18.65
N GLY A 181 14.33 -34.49 18.67
CA GLY A 181 13.22 -34.86 17.78
C GLY A 181 12.45 -36.12 18.18
N PHE A 182 12.55 -36.54 19.45
CA PHE A 182 11.81 -37.68 20.00
C PHE A 182 11.01 -37.28 21.25
N GLY A 183 10.14 -38.19 21.70
CA GLY A 183 9.30 -38.01 22.88
C GLY A 183 8.06 -37.17 22.64
N TRP A 184 7.68 -36.96 21.37
CA TRP A 184 6.47 -36.24 21.02
C TRP A 184 5.24 -37.04 21.44
N THR A 185 4.19 -36.34 21.88
CA THR A 185 2.91 -36.95 22.26
C THR A 185 1.83 -36.63 21.22
N LEU A 186 0.73 -37.40 21.20
CA LEU A 186 -0.36 -37.20 20.24
C LEU A 186 -1.13 -35.90 20.55
N ASN A 187 -1.47 -35.11 19.52
CA ASN A 187 -2.15 -33.81 19.63
C ASN A 187 -1.35 -32.73 20.37
N GLU A 188 -0.03 -32.86 20.40
CA GLU A 188 0.87 -31.88 20.98
C GLU A 188 1.24 -30.82 19.93
N ILE A 189 1.25 -29.56 20.34
CA ILE A 189 1.82 -28.48 19.52
C ILE A 189 3.32 -28.47 19.76
N ILE A 190 4.10 -28.98 18.80
CA ILE A 190 5.56 -29.13 18.92
C ILE A 190 6.34 -27.98 18.28
N GLY A 191 5.65 -27.18 17.47
CA GLY A 191 6.25 -26.14 16.65
C GLY A 191 5.23 -25.27 15.94
N ALA A 192 5.72 -24.39 15.08
CA ALA A 192 4.93 -23.51 14.24
C ALA A 192 5.59 -23.34 12.87
N GLN A 193 4.75 -23.33 11.82
CA GLN A 193 5.13 -22.81 10.52
C GLN A 193 5.13 -21.29 10.61
N ILE A 194 6.20 -20.62 10.21
CA ILE A 194 6.35 -19.17 10.32
C ILE A 194 6.85 -18.63 8.99
N VAL A 195 6.04 -17.77 8.36
CA VAL A 195 6.44 -16.95 7.22
C VAL A 195 6.72 -15.53 7.71
N SER A 196 7.84 -14.94 7.29
CA SER A 196 8.17 -13.52 7.51
C SER A 196 8.23 -12.83 6.16
N VAL A 197 7.49 -11.73 6.02
CA VAL A 197 7.43 -10.90 4.80
C VAL A 197 7.81 -9.47 5.15
N PRO A 198 8.77 -8.85 4.44
CA PRO A 198 9.16 -7.46 4.69
C PRO A 198 8.05 -6.49 4.24
N THR A 199 7.74 -5.48 5.05
CA THR A 199 6.71 -4.48 4.70
C THR A 199 7.26 -3.41 3.73
N ALA A 200 8.58 -3.22 3.70
CA ALA A 200 9.25 -2.18 2.93
C ALA A 200 8.88 -2.15 1.43
N VAL A 201 8.63 -3.31 0.82
CA VAL A 201 8.23 -3.39 -0.60
C VAL A 201 6.85 -2.78 -0.82
N ALA A 202 5.86 -3.19 -0.02
CA ALA A 202 4.49 -2.70 -0.13
C ALA A 202 4.38 -1.22 0.31
N GLU A 203 5.05 -0.85 1.40
CA GLU A 203 5.12 0.53 1.87
C GLU A 203 5.81 1.45 0.85
N GLY A 204 6.87 0.98 0.18
CA GLY A 204 7.52 1.72 -0.89
C GLY A 204 6.61 1.94 -2.11
N ILE A 205 5.76 0.96 -2.44
CA ILE A 205 4.71 1.12 -3.48
C ILE A 205 3.67 2.15 -3.02
N ALA A 206 3.13 2.02 -1.82
CA ALA A 206 2.15 2.95 -1.26
C ALA A 206 2.67 4.39 -1.21
N SER A 207 3.92 4.59 -0.76
CA SER A 207 4.56 5.90 -0.74
C SER A 207 4.70 6.50 -2.15
N ARG A 208 5.13 5.71 -3.14
CA ARG A 208 5.22 6.19 -4.53
C ARG A 208 3.85 6.57 -5.11
N LEU A 209 2.83 5.76 -4.85
CA LEU A 209 1.45 6.06 -5.29
C LEU A 209 0.91 7.32 -4.63
N TYR A 210 1.16 7.49 -3.33
CA TYR A 210 0.79 8.69 -2.59
C TYR A 210 1.41 9.96 -3.19
N HIS A 211 2.73 9.97 -3.42
CA HIS A 211 3.41 11.13 -4.00
C HIS A 211 2.94 11.40 -5.44
N THR A 212 2.79 10.35 -6.26
CA THR A 212 2.28 10.48 -7.62
C THR A 212 0.87 11.09 -7.64
N LEU A 213 -0.01 10.62 -6.77
CA LEU A 213 -1.36 11.16 -6.61
C LEU A 213 -1.33 12.65 -6.27
N LEU A 214 -0.52 13.06 -5.28
CA LEU A 214 -0.39 14.47 -4.90
C LEU A 214 0.16 15.33 -6.03
N ILE A 215 1.15 14.83 -6.78
CA ILE A 215 1.70 15.53 -7.94
C ILE A 215 0.61 15.74 -9.00
N TYR A 216 -0.16 14.71 -9.34
CA TYR A 216 -1.23 14.81 -10.34
C TYR A 216 -2.37 15.73 -9.91
N ILE A 217 -2.79 15.67 -8.65
CA ILE A 217 -3.81 16.60 -8.12
C ILE A 217 -3.29 18.03 -8.15
N SER A 218 -2.05 18.25 -7.72
CA SER A 218 -1.44 19.59 -7.71
C SER A 218 -1.27 20.14 -9.13
N ALA A 219 -0.80 19.33 -10.06
CA ALA A 219 -0.66 19.71 -11.47
C ALA A 219 -2.01 20.04 -12.11
N THR A 220 -3.04 19.22 -11.85
CA THR A 220 -4.41 19.47 -12.32
C THR A 220 -4.94 20.77 -11.74
N PHE A 221 -4.75 21.01 -10.44
CA PHE A 221 -5.14 22.26 -9.79
C PHE A 221 -4.47 23.48 -10.43
N LEU A 222 -3.15 23.44 -10.64
CA LEU A 222 -2.42 24.54 -11.28
C LEU A 222 -2.91 24.80 -12.71
N ALA A 223 -3.19 23.74 -13.48
CA ALA A 223 -3.74 23.87 -14.82
C ALA A 223 -5.15 24.50 -14.80
N THR A 224 -6.03 24.06 -13.89
CA THR A 224 -7.37 24.64 -13.72
C THR A 224 -7.29 26.12 -13.31
N LEU A 225 -6.41 26.47 -12.37
CA LEU A 225 -6.20 27.85 -11.94
C LEU A 225 -5.75 28.73 -13.11
N ALA A 226 -4.79 28.25 -13.92
CA ALA A 226 -4.33 28.97 -15.09
C ALA A 226 -5.46 29.20 -16.12
N VAL A 227 -6.29 28.19 -16.38
CA VAL A 227 -7.43 28.30 -17.30
C VAL A 227 -8.46 29.31 -16.78
N ILE A 228 -8.80 29.25 -15.49
CA ILE A 228 -9.75 30.18 -14.89
C ILE A 228 -9.20 31.61 -14.89
N ASP A 229 -7.92 31.81 -14.54
CA ASP A 229 -7.28 33.12 -14.55
C ASP A 229 -7.24 33.73 -15.94
N LEU A 230 -6.92 32.92 -16.95
CA LEU A 230 -6.91 33.33 -18.35
C LEU A 230 -8.33 33.75 -18.78
N GLY A 231 -9.33 32.93 -18.46
CA GLY A 231 -10.74 33.24 -18.71
C GLY A 231 -11.18 34.53 -18.02
N LEU A 232 -10.97 34.66 -16.72
CA LEU A 232 -11.34 35.84 -15.94
C LEU A 232 -10.65 37.11 -16.46
N TYR A 233 -9.37 37.00 -16.83
CA TYR A 233 -8.61 38.13 -17.36
C TYR A 233 -9.17 38.61 -18.70
N PHE A 234 -9.38 37.71 -19.66
CA PHE A 234 -9.81 38.09 -21.01
C PHE A 234 -11.30 38.41 -21.11
N ILE A 235 -12.15 37.67 -20.39
CA ILE A 235 -13.61 37.79 -20.48
C ILE A 235 -14.13 38.91 -19.58
N VAL A 236 -13.58 39.08 -18.37
CA VAL A 236 -14.15 40.00 -17.37
C VAL A 236 -13.24 41.21 -17.13
N ILE A 237 -12.00 40.98 -16.68
CA ILE A 237 -11.14 42.06 -16.17
C ILE A 237 -10.73 43.04 -17.27
N ARG A 238 -10.33 42.54 -18.44
CA ARG A 238 -9.86 43.39 -19.54
C ARG A 238 -10.98 44.28 -20.11
N PRO A 239 -12.19 43.78 -20.42
CA PRO A 239 -13.30 44.65 -20.84
C PRO A 239 -13.71 45.67 -19.79
N VAL A 240 -13.86 45.25 -18.53
CA VAL A 240 -14.26 46.15 -17.43
C VAL A 240 -13.22 47.26 -17.20
N ARG A 241 -11.92 46.95 -17.27
CA ARG A 241 -10.86 47.96 -17.16
C ARG A 241 -10.89 48.98 -18.30
N ARG A 242 -11.19 48.55 -19.53
CA ARG A 242 -11.33 49.45 -20.68
C ARG A 242 -12.53 50.37 -20.51
N LEU A 243 -13.67 49.83 -20.11
CA LEU A 243 -14.88 50.60 -19.84
C LEU A 243 -14.65 51.62 -18.71
N ALA A 244 -14.01 51.20 -17.61
CA ALA A 244 -13.68 52.08 -16.49
C ALA A 244 -12.72 53.22 -16.89
N ALA A 245 -11.73 52.95 -17.76
CA ALA A 245 -10.83 53.99 -18.24
C ALA A 245 -11.54 55.05 -19.10
N ILE A 246 -12.49 54.64 -19.95
CA ILE A 246 -13.30 55.58 -20.75
C ILE A 246 -14.23 56.39 -19.84
N ALA A 247 -14.86 55.73 -18.86
CA ALA A 247 -15.70 56.40 -17.87
C ALA A 247 -14.92 57.48 -17.09
N ASP A 248 -13.67 57.21 -16.73
CA ASP A 248 -12.79 58.13 -16.01
C ASP A 248 -12.44 59.37 -16.85
N LEU A 249 -12.18 59.20 -18.15
CA LEU A 249 -11.97 60.32 -19.09
C LEU A 249 -13.21 61.22 -19.19
N ILE A 250 -14.38 60.61 -19.40
CA ILE A 250 -15.66 61.32 -19.49
C ILE A 250 -15.98 62.06 -18.18
N SER A 251 -15.72 61.44 -17.02
CA SER A 251 -15.94 62.06 -15.71
C SER A 251 -15.03 63.27 -15.46
N ASN A 252 -13.87 63.35 -16.11
CA ASN A 252 -12.95 64.49 -16.03
C ASN A 252 -13.25 65.58 -17.09
N GLY A 253 -14.37 65.46 -17.81
CA GLY A 253 -14.85 66.49 -18.76
C GLY A 253 -14.47 66.25 -20.22
N ASP A 254 -13.76 65.16 -20.54
CA ASP A 254 -13.48 64.80 -21.93
C ASP A 254 -14.67 64.04 -22.55
N LEU A 255 -15.59 64.81 -23.12
CA LEU A 255 -16.84 64.32 -23.70
C LEU A 255 -16.72 63.93 -25.19
N ASP A 256 -15.52 63.94 -25.77
CA ASP A 256 -15.30 63.58 -27.18
C ASP A 256 -14.74 62.17 -27.38
N GLN A 257 -14.98 61.31 -26.39
CA GLN A 257 -14.65 59.89 -26.46
C GLN A 257 -15.64 59.11 -27.35
N PRO A 258 -15.18 58.17 -28.19
CA PRO A 258 -16.07 57.31 -28.97
C PRO A 258 -16.85 56.36 -28.05
N GLU A 259 -18.05 55.95 -28.47
CA GLU A 259 -18.83 54.95 -27.73
C GLU A 259 -18.03 53.65 -27.58
N PHE A 260 -18.06 53.06 -26.38
CA PHE A 260 -17.36 51.82 -26.14
C PHE A 260 -18.09 50.67 -26.84
N THR A 261 -17.38 49.93 -27.71
CA THR A 261 -17.94 48.80 -28.44
C THR A 261 -17.42 47.50 -27.86
N TYR A 262 -18.32 46.72 -27.25
CA TYR A 262 -18.04 45.36 -26.79
C TYR A 262 -18.85 44.36 -27.63
N LYS A 263 -18.16 43.45 -28.30
CA LYS A 263 -18.78 42.39 -29.12
C LYS A 263 -19.01 41.16 -28.25
N GLY A 264 -20.18 41.10 -27.60
CA GLY A 264 -20.62 39.97 -26.79
C GLY A 264 -22.12 39.99 -26.53
N LYS A 265 -22.63 38.95 -25.88
CA LYS A 265 -24.03 38.82 -25.44
C LYS A 265 -24.15 38.51 -23.94
N ASP A 266 -23.06 38.70 -23.21
CA ASP A 266 -22.96 38.49 -21.77
C ASP A 266 -23.33 39.77 -21.00
N GLU A 267 -23.25 39.70 -19.68
CA GLU A 267 -23.54 40.81 -18.77
C GLU A 267 -22.61 42.01 -19.01
N ILE A 268 -21.40 41.80 -19.55
CA ILE A 268 -20.49 42.89 -19.92
C ILE A 268 -21.03 43.68 -21.11
N ALA A 269 -21.70 43.02 -22.06
CA ALA A 269 -22.38 43.69 -23.17
C ALA A 269 -23.56 44.53 -22.68
N GLU A 270 -24.35 44.02 -21.74
CA GLU A 270 -25.49 44.74 -21.15
C GLU A 270 -25.03 45.98 -20.36
N VAL A 271 -23.97 45.85 -19.56
CA VAL A 271 -23.35 46.98 -18.84
C VAL A 271 -22.79 48.01 -19.82
N THR A 272 -22.12 47.56 -20.88
CA THR A 272 -21.60 48.45 -21.93
C THR A 272 -22.72 49.24 -22.61
N ALA A 273 -23.81 48.58 -22.97
CA ALA A 273 -24.95 49.23 -23.61
C ALA A 273 -25.61 50.27 -22.68
N SER A 274 -25.75 49.93 -21.39
CA SER A 274 -26.30 50.83 -20.39
C SER A 274 -25.38 52.04 -20.13
N PHE A 275 -24.07 51.81 -20.09
CA PHE A 275 -23.06 52.88 -20.02
C PHE A 275 -23.13 53.83 -21.21
N ASN A 276 -23.18 53.32 -22.44
CA ASN A 276 -23.25 54.17 -23.64
C ASN A 276 -24.53 55.03 -23.65
N ARG A 277 -25.69 54.47 -23.26
CA ARG A 277 -26.93 55.26 -23.14
C ARG A 277 -26.80 56.40 -22.13
N MET A 278 -26.19 56.13 -20.97
CA MET A 278 -25.94 57.15 -19.95
C MET A 278 -24.98 58.25 -20.48
N TYR A 279 -23.90 57.85 -21.14
CA TYR A 279 -22.92 58.77 -21.73
C TYR A 279 -23.56 59.70 -22.77
N VAL A 280 -24.35 59.16 -23.70
CA VAL A 280 -25.07 59.97 -24.71
C VAL A 280 -26.04 60.96 -24.07
N SER A 281 -26.77 60.55 -23.04
CA SER A 281 -27.68 61.43 -22.31
C SER A 281 -26.94 62.56 -21.59
N LEU A 282 -25.81 62.26 -20.95
CA LEU A 282 -24.97 63.25 -20.27
C LEU A 282 -24.38 64.28 -21.26
N LYS A 283 -23.82 63.80 -22.38
CA LYS A 283 -23.27 64.67 -23.43
C LYS A 283 -24.32 65.65 -23.95
N LYS A 284 -25.55 65.17 -24.20
CA LYS A 284 -26.67 66.02 -24.62
C LYS A 284 -27.07 67.04 -23.55
N ALA A 285 -27.12 66.65 -22.27
CA ALA A 285 -27.50 67.55 -21.19
C ALA A 285 -26.49 68.70 -21.01
N ILE A 286 -25.19 68.41 -21.08
CA ILE A 286 -24.14 69.44 -20.99
C ILE A 286 -24.22 70.41 -22.20
N GLN A 287 -24.40 69.88 -23.42
CA GLN A 287 -24.59 70.71 -24.62
C GLN A 287 -25.83 71.62 -24.56
N MET A 288 -26.84 71.28 -23.76
CA MET A 288 -28.01 72.14 -23.55
C MET A 288 -27.75 73.27 -22.54
N LEU A 289 -26.80 73.10 -21.63
CA LEU A 289 -26.40 74.12 -20.65
C LEU A 289 -25.43 75.15 -21.25
N ASP A 290 -24.64 74.75 -22.24
CA ASP A 290 -23.71 75.64 -22.97
C ASP A 290 -24.39 76.50 -24.05
N ARG A 291 -25.73 76.52 -24.10
CA ARG A 291 -26.55 77.36 -24.98
C ARG A 291 -27.25 78.47 -24.19
#